data_AF-A0AAV1I0E1-F1
#
_entry.id   AF-A0AAV1I0E1-F1
#
_cell.length_a   1.000
_cell.length_b   1.000
_cell.length_c   1.000
_cell.angle_alpha   90.00
_cell.angle_beta   90.00
_cell.angle_gamma   90.00
#
_symmetry.space_group_name_H-M   'P 1'
#
loop_
_entity.id
_entity.type
_entity.pdbx_description
1 polymer ?
#
loop_
_entity_poly.entity_id
_entity_poly.type
_entity_poly.pdbx_seq_one_letter_code
_entity_poly.pdbx_strand_id
1 'polypeptide(L)'
;MGRYQHKMDSEDIVDKLRYVAGFFDIAGDARIEKGTRLLVSIDRPLASRPNLMRIKEMFGGLVLPSTRGWCVWKVYDDDAIRFVRFIKPHTRIKRRQLEAAEGFSMPASDIRLRRAA
;
A
#
# COMPACT_ATOMS: atom_id res chain seq x y z
N MET A 1 -13.38 31.42 12.88
CA MET A 1 -13.37 30.85 11.51
C MET A 1 -12.51 29.59 11.44
N GLY A 2 -12.84 28.50 12.16
CA GLY A 2 -11.93 27.33 12.30
C GLY A 2 -12.53 25.95 12.01
N ARG A 3 -13.85 25.86 11.73
CA ARG A 3 -14.53 24.57 11.48
C ARG A 3 -14.64 24.18 10.00
N TYR A 4 -14.47 25.13 9.08
CA TYR A 4 -14.59 24.89 7.64
C TYR A 4 -13.29 24.35 7.04
N GLN A 5 -12.13 24.90 7.43
CA GLN A 5 -10.80 24.46 6.96
C GLN A 5 -10.56 22.96 7.26
N HIS A 6 -10.84 22.56 8.51
CA HIS A 6 -10.66 21.19 8.98
C HIS A 6 -11.52 20.15 8.26
N LYS A 7 -12.68 20.57 7.73
CA LYS A 7 -13.61 19.69 7.00
C LYS A 7 -13.15 19.50 5.55
N MET A 8 -12.66 20.58 4.92
CA MET A 8 -12.07 20.56 3.58
C MET A 8 -10.83 19.65 3.51
N ASP A 9 -9.94 19.74 4.50
CA ASP A 9 -8.73 18.90 4.57
C ASP A 9 -9.08 17.41 4.71
N SER A 10 -10.18 17.08 5.39
CA SER A 10 -10.61 15.69 5.60
C SER A 10 -11.26 15.07 4.36
N GLU A 11 -12.02 15.83 3.59
CA GLU A 11 -12.63 15.37 2.33
C GLU A 11 -11.56 15.11 1.27
N ASP A 12 -10.57 16.00 1.16
CA ASP A 12 -9.42 15.84 0.27
C ASP A 12 -8.59 14.58 0.57
N ILE A 13 -8.42 14.24 1.85
CA ILE A 13 -7.71 13.02 2.26
C ILE A 13 -8.52 11.78 1.87
N VAL A 14 -9.83 11.78 2.13
CA VAL A 14 -10.71 10.64 1.78
C VAL A 14 -10.73 10.40 0.27
N ASP A 15 -10.76 11.45 -0.54
CA ASP A 15 -10.75 11.32 -2.00
C ASP A 15 -9.39 10.84 -2.53
N LYS A 16 -8.28 11.27 -1.92
CA LYS A 16 -6.95 10.69 -2.20
C LYS A 16 -6.91 9.20 -1.86
N LEU A 17 -7.47 8.78 -0.72
CA LEU A 17 -7.52 7.37 -0.34
C LEU A 17 -8.41 6.54 -1.28
N ARG A 18 -9.56 7.07 -1.70
CA ARG A 18 -10.42 6.44 -2.71
C ARG A 18 -9.73 6.29 -4.07
N TYR A 19 -8.98 7.31 -4.48
CA TYR A 19 -8.18 7.27 -5.70
C TYR A 19 -7.14 6.15 -5.63
N VAL A 20 -6.35 6.08 -4.55
CA VAL A 20 -5.35 5.03 -4.35
C VAL A 20 -5.99 3.63 -4.28
N ALA A 21 -7.15 3.50 -3.63
CA ALA A 21 -7.88 2.25 -3.57
C ALA A 21 -8.34 1.78 -4.96
N GLY A 22 -8.82 2.68 -5.82
CA GLY A 22 -9.15 2.37 -7.21
C GLY A 22 -7.93 1.90 -8.01
N PHE A 23 -6.76 2.52 -7.79
CA PHE A 23 -5.50 2.07 -8.40
C PHE A 23 -5.11 0.67 -7.92
N PHE A 24 -5.23 0.42 -6.63
CA PHE A 24 -4.93 -0.88 -6.04
C PHE A 24 -5.89 -1.97 -6.54
N ASP A 25 -7.19 -1.69 -6.65
CA ASP A 25 -8.17 -2.65 -7.14
C ASP A 25 -7.84 -3.18 -8.54
N ILE A 26 -7.32 -2.32 -9.42
CA ILE A 26 -6.99 -2.67 -10.80
C ILE A 26 -5.63 -3.37 -10.90
N ALA A 27 -4.61 -2.84 -10.21
CA ALA A 27 -3.21 -3.19 -10.49
C ALA A 27 -2.38 -3.50 -9.24
N GLY A 28 -3.02 -3.55 -8.08
CA GLY A 28 -2.39 -3.83 -6.80
C GLY A 28 -2.32 -5.31 -6.47
N ASP A 29 -1.39 -5.68 -5.62
CA ASP A 29 -1.23 -7.02 -5.07
C ASP A 29 -0.75 -6.91 -3.62
N ALA A 30 -1.41 -7.61 -2.70
CA ALA A 30 -0.98 -7.79 -1.32
C ALA A 30 -0.77 -9.29 -1.05
N ARG A 31 0.45 -9.70 -0.74
CA ARG A 31 0.82 -11.10 -0.62
C ARG A 31 1.92 -11.33 0.40
N ILE A 32 2.06 -12.59 0.82
CA ILE A 32 3.19 -13.01 1.64
C ILE A 32 4.33 -13.47 0.74
N GLU A 33 5.41 -12.71 0.75
CA GLU A 33 6.62 -13.02 0.03
C GLU A 33 7.55 -13.87 0.90
N LYS A 34 8.06 -14.97 0.34
CA LYS A 34 8.98 -15.91 1.03
C LYS A 34 8.46 -16.39 2.39
N GLY A 35 7.14 -16.54 2.51
CA GLY A 35 6.46 -17.07 3.71
C GLY A 35 6.55 -16.20 4.97
N THR A 36 7.18 -15.02 4.92
CA THR A 36 7.55 -14.28 6.14
C THR A 36 7.36 -12.78 6.06
N ARG A 37 7.23 -12.22 4.85
CA ARG A 37 7.15 -10.77 4.66
C ARG A 37 5.87 -10.41 3.97
N LEU A 38 5.12 -9.47 4.54
CA LEU A 38 3.99 -8.89 3.82
C LEU A 38 4.56 -7.94 2.76
N LEU A 39 4.19 -8.15 1.51
CA LEU A 39 4.47 -7.25 0.40
C LEU A 39 3.16 -6.70 -0.12
N VAL A 40 3.10 -5.38 -0.25
CA VAL A 40 2.10 -4.70 -1.07
C VAL A 40 2.79 -4.08 -2.27
N SER A 41 2.21 -4.25 -3.45
CA SER A 41 2.74 -3.69 -4.68
C SER A 41 1.64 -3.18 -5.62
N ILE A 42 1.99 -2.24 -6.50
CA ILE A 42 1.14 -1.76 -7.59
C ILE A 42 2.02 -1.64 -8.84
N ASP A 43 1.73 -2.44 -9.88
CA ASP A 43 2.51 -2.46 -11.14
C ASP A 43 1.77 -1.67 -12.23
N ARG A 44 2.46 -0.76 -12.93
CA ARG A 44 1.88 0.11 -13.94
C ARG A 44 2.85 0.40 -15.09
N PRO A 45 2.35 0.77 -16.28
CA PRO A 45 3.21 1.26 -17.35
C PRO A 45 4.04 2.45 -16.89
N LEU A 46 5.27 2.59 -17.39
CA LEU A 46 6.24 3.63 -17.00
C LEU A 46 5.67 5.05 -17.15
N ALA A 47 4.77 5.27 -18.13
CA ALA A 47 4.05 6.52 -18.30
C ALA A 47 3.21 6.92 -17.06
N SER A 48 2.77 5.94 -16.25
CA SER A 48 2.05 6.16 -14.99
C SER A 48 2.99 6.32 -13.77
N ARG A 49 4.32 6.36 -13.95
CA ARG A 49 5.30 6.53 -12.86
C ARG A 49 4.99 7.73 -11.94
N PRO A 50 4.54 8.90 -12.42
CA PRO A 50 4.18 10.02 -11.54
C PRO A 50 3.09 9.65 -10.52
N ASN A 51 2.13 8.79 -10.89
CA ASN A 51 1.10 8.33 -9.96
C ASN A 51 1.69 7.42 -8.87
N LEU A 52 2.64 6.55 -9.23
CA LEU A 52 3.34 5.72 -8.26
C LEU A 52 4.22 6.55 -7.31
N MET A 53 4.81 7.65 -7.79
CA MET A 53 5.56 8.58 -6.94
C MET A 53 4.66 9.27 -5.91
N ARG A 54 3.43 9.67 -6.28
CA ARG A 54 2.45 10.20 -5.32
C ARG A 54 2.07 9.18 -4.25
N ILE A 55 1.90 7.91 -4.63
CA ILE A 55 1.63 6.83 -3.67
C ILE A 55 2.84 6.66 -2.73
N LYS A 56 4.07 6.73 -3.27
CA LYS A 56 5.29 6.70 -2.47
C LYS A 56 5.37 7.86 -1.48
N GLU A 57 4.98 9.07 -1.86
CA GLU A 57 4.97 10.23 -0.96
C GLU A 57 3.98 10.03 0.20
N MET A 58 2.84 9.38 -0.05
CA MET A 58 1.82 9.13 0.98
C MET A 58 2.14 7.94 1.90
N PHE A 59 2.69 6.86 1.35
CA PHE A 59 2.81 5.57 2.04
C PHE A 59 4.25 5.04 2.14
N GLY A 60 5.25 5.80 1.67
CA GLY A 60 6.64 5.37 1.66
C GLY A 60 6.92 4.28 0.61
N GLY A 61 7.87 3.39 0.90
CA GLY A 61 8.26 2.32 -0.01
C GLY A 61 9.14 2.78 -1.19
N LEU A 62 9.20 1.94 -2.21
CA LEU A 62 10.12 2.07 -3.35
C LEU A 62 9.34 2.05 -4.67
N VAL A 63 9.76 2.89 -5.63
CA VAL A 63 9.30 2.82 -7.02
C VAL A 63 10.47 2.36 -7.86
N LEU A 64 10.34 1.19 -8.45
CA LEU A 64 11.41 0.51 -9.18
C LEU A 64 10.94 0.20 -10.61
N PRO A 65 11.85 0.15 -11.59
CA PRO A 65 11.54 -0.48 -12.87
C PRO A 65 11.18 -1.96 -12.63
N SER A 66 10.18 -2.47 -13.34
CA SER A 66 9.71 -3.86 -13.24
C SER A 66 10.23 -4.65 -14.44
N THR A 67 9.51 -4.61 -15.56
CA THR A 67 9.92 -5.21 -16.84
C THR A 67 9.49 -4.31 -18.00
N ARG A 68 10.22 -4.35 -19.12
CA ARG A 68 9.87 -3.74 -20.44
C ARG A 68 8.82 -2.62 -20.41
N GLY A 69 9.21 -1.41 -19.97
CA GLY A 69 8.32 -0.25 -20.00
C GLY A 69 7.29 -0.20 -18.86
N TRP A 70 7.47 -0.98 -17.81
CA TRP A 70 6.67 -0.97 -16.58
C TRP A 70 7.51 -0.56 -15.37
N CYS A 71 6.81 -0.04 -14.37
CA CYS A 71 7.35 0.32 -13.07
C CYS A 71 6.39 -0.12 -11.98
N VAL A 72 6.95 -0.46 -10.83
CA VAL A 72 6.22 -1.00 -9.71
C VAL A 72 6.52 -0.20 -8.47
N TRP A 73 5.48 0.17 -7.75
CA TRP A 73 5.61 0.64 -6.37
C TRP A 73 5.50 -0.57 -5.45
N LYS A 74 6.38 -0.67 -4.45
CA LYS A 74 6.40 -1.77 -3.47
C LYS A 74 6.66 -1.23 -2.07
N VAL A 75 6.00 -1.85 -1.09
CA VAL A 75 6.18 -1.58 0.33
C VAL A 75 6.08 -2.88 1.11
N TYR A 76 6.81 -2.98 2.22
CA TYR A 76 6.96 -4.22 2.97
C TYR A 76 6.54 -4.07 4.43
N ASP A 77 6.14 -5.18 5.03
CA ASP A 77 5.99 -5.38 6.48
C ASP A 77 5.13 -4.28 7.12
N ASP A 78 5.63 -3.56 8.12
CA ASP A 78 4.85 -2.55 8.86
C ASP A 78 4.23 -1.46 7.97
N ASP A 79 4.98 -0.99 6.96
CA ASP A 79 4.47 0.01 6.02
C ASP A 79 3.41 -0.60 5.09
N ALA A 80 3.52 -1.89 4.75
CA ALA A 80 2.49 -2.61 4.02
C ALA A 80 1.22 -2.79 4.86
N ILE A 81 1.34 -3.13 6.14
CA ILE A 81 0.21 -3.20 7.08
C ILE A 81 -0.46 -1.83 7.21
N ARG A 82 0.34 -0.75 7.31
CA ARG A 82 -0.17 0.61 7.33
C ARG A 82 -0.98 0.91 6.08
N PHE A 83 -0.44 0.64 4.89
CA PHE A 83 -1.18 0.80 3.63
C PHE A 83 -2.50 0.02 3.64
N VAL A 84 -2.45 -1.26 4.01
CA VAL A 84 -3.62 -2.14 4.07
C VAL A 84 -4.70 -1.53 4.95
N ARG A 85 -4.37 -1.07 6.16
CA ARG A 85 -5.32 -0.47 7.10
C ARG A 85 -6.01 0.78 6.55
N PHE A 86 -5.26 1.65 5.86
CA PHE A 86 -5.82 2.88 5.29
C PHE A 86 -6.63 2.64 4.02
N ILE A 87 -6.24 1.69 3.19
CA ILE A 87 -6.81 1.50 1.85
C ILE A 87 -7.96 0.48 1.83
N LYS A 88 -7.95 -0.52 2.73
CA LYS A 88 -8.99 -1.55 2.86
C LYS A 88 -10.42 -0.99 2.96
N PRO A 89 -10.72 0.07 3.73
CA PRO A 89 -12.08 0.62 3.81
C PRO A 89 -12.63 1.14 2.48
N HIS A 90 -11.73 1.57 1.58
CA HIS A 90 -12.06 2.20 0.30
C HIS A 90 -11.94 1.23 -0.90
N THR A 91 -11.37 0.05 -0.67
CA THR A 91 -11.15 -1.00 -1.69
C THR A 91 -12.43 -1.81 -1.91
N ARG A 92 -12.75 -2.12 -3.17
CA ARG A 92 -13.96 -2.87 -3.54
C ARG A 92 -13.64 -4.27 -4.02
N ILE A 93 -12.77 -4.41 -5.01
CA ILE A 93 -12.49 -5.68 -5.70
C ILE A 93 -11.55 -6.55 -4.85
N LYS A 94 -10.46 -5.97 -4.35
CA LYS A 94 -9.40 -6.70 -3.62
C LYS A 94 -9.53 -6.57 -2.10
N ARG A 95 -10.73 -6.27 -1.58
CA ARG A 95 -10.95 -6.08 -0.14
C ARG A 95 -10.59 -7.33 0.68
N ARG A 96 -11.02 -8.51 0.23
CA ARG A 96 -10.69 -9.79 0.88
C ARG A 96 -9.19 -10.09 0.90
N GLN A 97 -8.48 -9.68 -0.15
CA GLN A 97 -7.02 -9.81 -0.21
C GLN A 97 -6.34 -8.95 0.87
N LEU A 98 -6.85 -7.72 1.07
CA LEU A 98 -6.37 -6.82 2.13
C LEU A 98 -6.75 -7.32 3.53
N GLU A 99 -7.92 -7.89 3.72
CA GLU A 99 -8.32 -8.52 4.99
C GLU A 99 -7.40 -9.70 5.36
N ALA A 100 -7.10 -10.57 4.40
CA ALA A 100 -6.16 -11.67 4.60
C ALA A 100 -4.73 -11.17 4.91
N ALA A 101 -4.28 -10.13 4.21
CA ALA A 101 -2.98 -9.51 4.44
C ALA A 101 -2.86 -8.86 5.83
N GLU A 102 -3.92 -8.19 6.30
CA GLU A 102 -3.97 -7.57 7.63
C GLU A 102 -3.92 -8.61 8.75
N GLY A 103 -4.59 -9.75 8.56
CA GLY A 103 -4.57 -10.89 9.48
C GLY A 103 -3.20 -11.56 9.60
N PHE A 104 -2.28 -11.33 8.65
CA PHE A 104 -0.93 -11.90 8.65
C PHE A 104 0.07 -11.13 9.52
N SER A 105 -0.36 -10.23 10.42
CA SER A 105 0.54 -9.52 11.32
C SER A 105 1.37 -10.52 12.15
N MET A 106 2.61 -10.80 11.73
CA MET A 106 3.51 -11.63 12.53
C MET A 106 3.79 -10.91 13.85
N PRO A 107 3.72 -11.58 15.00
CA PRO A 107 4.13 -10.99 16.25
C PRO A 107 5.61 -10.59 16.17
N ALA A 108 5.94 -9.39 16.64
CA ALA A 108 7.30 -8.83 16.62
C ALA A 108 8.37 -9.71 17.31
N SER A 109 7.95 -10.76 18.04
CA SER A 109 8.81 -11.76 18.65
C SER A 109 9.60 -12.62 17.66
N ASP A 110 9.11 -12.83 16.43
CA ASP A 110 9.78 -13.72 15.46
C ASP A 110 10.88 -13.03 14.64
N ILE A 111 10.95 -11.70 14.67
CA ILE A 111 12.01 -10.94 13.98
C ILE A 111 13.36 -11.10 14.71
N ARG A 112 13.34 -11.28 16.04
CA ARG A 112 14.57 -11.38 16.85
C ARG A 112 15.25 -12.75 16.77
N LEU A 113 14.55 -13.81 16.39
CA LEU A 113 15.12 -15.16 16.29
C LEU A 113 15.87 -15.43 14.98
N ARG A 114 15.76 -14.56 13.97
CA ARG A 114 16.39 -14.77 12.65
C ARG A 114 17.66 -13.95 12.39
N ARG A 115 18.10 -13.13 13.35
CA ARG A 115 19.41 -12.44 13.29
C ARG A 115 20.50 -13.16 14.09
N ALA A 116 20.18 -14.28 14.74
CA ALA A 116 21.09 -15.06 15.58
C ALA A 116 21.35 -16.49 15.07
N ALA A 117 20.98 -16.80 13.83
CA ALA A 117 21.22 -18.08 13.17
C ALA A 117 22.02 -17.87 11.87
#